data_AF-A0A0P9N662-F1
#
_entry.id   AF-A0A0P9N662-F1
#
_cell.length_a   1.000
_cell.length_b   1.000
_cell.length_c   1.000
_cell.angle_alpha   90.00
_cell.angle_beta   90.00
_cell.angle_gamma   90.00
#
_symmetry.space_group_name_H-M   'P 1'
#
loop_
_entity.id
_entity.type
_entity.pdbx_description
1 polymer ?
#
loop_
_entity_poly.entity_id
_entity_poly.type
_entity_poly.pdbx_seq_one_letter_code
_entity_poly.pdbx_strand_id
1 'polypeptide(L)' 'HGEETYVSGDAGYTGVDKRAQHQDRQMIWSIAARPSRYKKHGEKSLIARVYRKIEFTKAQLRAKVEHPFRVIKRQ' A
#
# COMPACT_ATOMS: atom_id res chain seq x y z
N HIS A 1 -14.95 -12.71 9.26
CA HIS A 1 -14.39 -11.69 8.34
C HIS A 1 -14.82 -10.32 8.82
N GLY A 2 -13.89 -9.41 9.14
CA GLY A 2 -14.24 -8.07 9.63
C GLY A 2 -13.39 -7.54 10.79
N GLU A 3 -12.55 -8.38 11.40
CA GLU A 3 -11.62 -7.98 12.48
C GLU A 3 -10.25 -7.52 11.96
N GLU A 4 -10.10 -7.37 10.65
CA GLU A 4 -8.84 -6.95 10.04
C GLU A 4 -8.57 -5.48 10.40
N THR A 5 -7.62 -5.26 11.30
CA THR A 5 -7.19 -3.92 11.74
C THR A 5 -6.23 -3.25 10.76
N TYR A 6 -5.77 -3.98 9.73
CA TYR A 6 -4.79 -3.51 8.76
C TYR A 6 -5.14 -3.98 7.34
N VAL A 7 -5.19 -3.04 6.40
CA VAL A 7 -5.44 -3.30 4.98
C VAL A 7 -4.37 -2.65 4.12
N SER A 8 -3.81 -3.42 3.18
CA SER A 8 -2.83 -2.93 2.21
C SER A 8 -3.44 -2.84 0.81
N GLY A 9 -3.39 -1.64 0.21
CA GLY A 9 -4.02 -1.34 -1.09
C GLY A 9 -3.02 -0.80 -2.11
N ASP A 10 -3.32 -0.89 -3.40
CA ASP A 10 -2.50 -0.25 -4.43
C ASP A 10 -2.83 1.25 -4.53
N ALA A 11 -2.04 1.99 -5.33
CA ALA A 11 -2.17 3.44 -5.44
C ALA A 11 -3.54 3.92 -5.95
N GLY A 12 -4.32 3.06 -6.63
CA GLY A 12 -5.71 3.32 -7.04
C GLY A 12 -6.69 3.45 -5.88
N TYR A 13 -6.36 2.91 -4.71
CA TYR A 13 -7.15 3.05 -3.47
C TYR A 13 -6.75 4.28 -2.65
N THR A 14 -6.01 5.23 -3.21
CA THR A 14 -5.71 6.49 -2.50
C THR A 14 -7.02 7.18 -2.09
N GLY A 15 -7.21 7.46 -0.80
CA GLY A 15 -8.43 8.09 -0.27
C GLY A 15 -9.57 7.13 0.09
N VAL A 16 -9.44 5.84 -0.21
CA VAL A 16 -9.51 4.80 0.82
C VAL A 16 -10.31 5.07 2.10
N ASP A 17 -9.53 5.51 3.06
CA ASP A 17 -9.85 5.89 4.44
C ASP A 17 -10.97 6.93 4.56
N LYS A 18 -11.21 7.75 3.52
CA LYS A 18 -12.16 8.86 3.57
C LYS A 18 -13.54 8.51 3.00
N ARG A 19 -13.71 7.32 2.41
CA ARG A 19 -14.99 6.93 1.81
C ARG A 19 -16.04 6.71 2.89
N ALA A 20 -17.28 7.16 2.66
CA ALA A 20 -18.40 7.01 3.59
C ALA A 20 -18.60 5.57 4.08
N GLN A 21 -18.34 4.59 3.21
CA GLN A 21 -18.42 3.14 3.48
C GLN A 21 -17.43 2.65 4.55
N HIS A 22 -16.44 3.46 4.90
CA HIS A 22 -15.34 3.12 5.81
C HIS A 22 -15.16 4.09 6.97
N GLN A 23 -16.04 5.09 7.13
CA GLN A 23 -15.93 6.09 8.20
C GLN A 23 -16.07 5.49 9.59
N ASP A 24 -16.89 4.45 9.75
CA ASP A 24 -17.11 3.78 11.04
C ASP A 24 -16.09 2.66 11.32
N ARG A 25 -15.10 2.46 10.45
CA ARG A 25 -14.11 1.39 10.59
C ARG A 25 -12.80 1.94 11.14
N GLN A 26 -12.43 1.52 12.34
CA GLN A 26 -11.10 1.77 12.90
C GLN A 26 -10.09 0.78 12.30
N MET A 27 -9.51 1.14 11.15
CA MET A 27 -8.47 0.33 10.50
C MET A 27 -7.30 1.16 9.99
N ILE A 28 -6.13 0.53 9.92
CA ILE A 28 -4.92 1.10 9.33
C ILE A 28 -4.90 0.80 7.83
N TRP A 29 -4.96 1.86 7.04
CA TRP A 29 -4.86 1.79 5.58
C TRP A 29 -3.43 2.03 5.10
N SER A 30 -2.75 0.97 4.67
CA SER A 30 -1.43 1.05 4.05
C SER A 30 -1.56 1.06 2.53
N ILE A 31 -1.85 2.23 1.97
CA ILE A 31 -2.00 2.41 0.52
C ILE A 31 -0.65 2.72 -0.12
N ALA A 32 -0.32 2.04 -1.21
CA ALA A 32 0.90 2.27 -1.97
C ALA A 32 0.93 3.72 -2.50
N ALA A 33 2.07 4.38 -2.29
CA ALA A 33 2.22 5.77 -2.69
C ALA A 33 2.72 5.89 -4.13
N ARG A 34 2.24 6.91 -4.84
CA ARG A 34 2.73 7.24 -6.18
C ARG A 34 4.12 7.88 -6.11
N PRO A 35 5.06 7.55 -7.02
CA PRO A 35 6.38 8.15 -7.07
C PRO A 35 6.38 9.68 -7.12
N SER A 36 5.36 10.28 -7.74
CA SER A 36 5.20 11.74 -7.83
C SER A 36 5.02 12.44 -6.47
N ARG A 37 4.53 11.75 -5.43
CA ARG A 37 4.43 12.33 -4.08
C ARG A 37 5.80 12.70 -3.50
N TYR A 38 6.82 11.93 -3.85
CA TYR A 38 8.17 12.07 -3.28
C TYR A 38 9.10 12.96 -4.09
N LYS A 39 8.75 13.26 -5.35
CA LYS A 39 9.53 14.15 -6.22
C LYS A 39 9.76 15.53 -5.59
N LYS A 40 8.84 15.97 -4.73
CA LYS A 40 8.89 17.26 -4.01
C LYS A 40 10.12 17.42 -3.10
N HIS A 41 10.69 16.32 -2.62
CA HIS A 41 11.84 16.35 -1.71
C HIS A 41 13.19 16.30 -2.43
N GLY A 42 13.22 16.27 -3.77
CA GLY A 42 14.45 16.12 -4.56
C GLY A 42 14.94 14.66 -4.56
N GLU A 43 15.41 14.20 -5.72
CA GLU A 43 15.69 12.78 -5.97
C GLU A 43 16.79 12.20 -5.07
N LYS A 44 17.77 13.04 -4.71
CA LYS A 44 18.94 12.68 -3.89
C LYS A 44 18.70 12.85 -2.38
N SER A 45 17.52 13.31 -1.95
CA SER A 45 17.25 13.48 -0.52
C SER A 45 17.19 12.14 0.20
N LEU A 46 17.67 12.13 1.45
CA LEU A 46 17.55 10.98 2.34
C LEU A 46 16.09 10.58 2.53
N ILE A 47 15.19 11.58 2.62
CA ILE A 47 13.75 11.40 2.71
C ILE A 47 13.21 10.59 1.52
N ALA A 48 13.54 10.96 0.28
CA ALA A 48 13.10 10.24 -0.90
C ALA A 48 13.65 8.79 -0.97
N ARG A 49 14.88 8.56 -0.47
CA ARG A 49 15.46 7.20 -0.40
C ARG A 49 14.75 6.31 0.61
N VAL A 50 14.42 6.83 1.79
CA VAL A 50 13.68 6.10 2.82
C VAL A 50 12.29 5.72 2.31
N TYR A 51 11.56 6.66 1.69
CA TYR A 51 10.25 6.36 1.11
C TYR A 51 10.31 5.29 0.04
N ARG A 52 11.30 5.34 -0.87
CA ARG A 52 11.49 4.27 -1.87
C ARG A 52 11.73 2.91 -1.23
N LYS A 53 12.53 2.85 -0.16
CA LYS A 53 12.79 1.59 0.57
C LYS A 53 11.51 1.04 1.20
N ILE A 54 10.67 1.90 1.80
CA ILE A 54 9.39 1.50 2.37
C ILE A 54 8.47 0.91 1.28
N GLU A 55 8.29 1.62 0.17
CA GLU A 55 7.41 1.15 -0.91
C GLU A 55 7.96 -0.13 -1.57
N PHE A 56 9.27 -0.27 -1.69
CA PHE A 56 9.90 -1.51 -2.16
C PHE A 56 9.62 -2.70 -1.24
N THR A 57 9.72 -2.51 0.08
CA THR A 57 9.38 -3.57 1.06
C THR A 57 7.90 -3.95 0.98
N LYS A 58 6.99 -2.97 0.85
CA LYS A 58 5.56 -3.24 0.65
C LYS A 58 5.30 -4.06 -0.63
N ALA A 59 5.99 -3.73 -1.72
CA ALA A 59 5.88 -4.47 -2.98
C ALA A 59 6.41 -5.91 -2.86
N GLN A 60 7.51 -6.14 -2.14
CA GLN A 60 8.01 -7.49 -1.87
C GLN A 60 7.03 -8.32 -1.03
N LEU A 61 6.42 -7.72 0.00
CA LEU A 61 5.38 -8.39 0.79
C LEU A 61 4.20 -8.81 -0.09
N ARG A 62 3.73 -7.90 -0.97
CA ARG A 62 2.70 -8.22 -1.97
C ARG A 62 3.11 -9.39 -2.86
N ALA A 63 4.32 -9.36 -3.43
CA ALA A 63 4.78 -10.43 -4.31
C ALA A 63 4.74 -11.80 -3.61
N LYS A 64 5.10 -11.87 -2.32
CA LYS A 64 5.04 -13.11 -1.53
C LYS A 64 3.61 -13.60 -1.28
N VAL A 65 2.63 -12.70 -1.15
CA VAL A 65 1.23 -13.05 -0.88
C VAL A 65 0.46 -13.33 -2.17
N GLU A 66 0.67 -12.52 -3.21
CA GLU A 66 -0.02 -12.61 -4.50
C GLU A 66 0.49 -13.79 -5.34
N HIS A 67 1.78 -14.15 -5.24
CA HIS A 67 2.35 -15.28 -5.97
C HIS A 67 1.60 -16.60 -5.69
N PRO A 68 1.43 -17.05 -4.43
CA PRO A 68 0.66 -18.26 -4.14
C PRO A 68 -0.82 -18.10 -4.48
N PHE A 69 -1.40 -16.92 -4.27
CA PHE A 69 -2.81 -16.68 -4.62
C PHE A 69 -3.06 -16.81 -6.12
N ARG A 70 -2.13 -16.32 -6.96
CA ARG A 70 -2.18 -16.44 -8.42
C ARG A 70 -2.00 -17.89 -8.88
N VAL A 71 -1.20 -18.70 -8.18
CA VAL A 71 -1.07 -20.14 -8.45
C VAL A 71 -2.39 -20.86 -8.15
N ILE A 72 -3.01 -20.58 -7.00
CA ILE A 72 -4.25 -21.22 -6.57
C ILE A 72 -5.45 -20.80 -7.43
N LYS A 73 -5.55 -19.52 -7.81
CA LYS A 73 -6.68 -18.96 -8.57
C LYS A 73 -6.61 -19.19 -10.08
N ARG A 74 -5.57 -19.86 -10.58
CA ARG A 74 -5.38 -20.18 -12.01
C ARG A 74 -5.41 -21.68 -12.32
N GLN A 75 -5.80 -22.51 -11.34
CA GLN A 75 -6.36 -23.85 -11.58
C GLN A 75 -7.88 -23.74 -11.63
#